data_AF-A0A952B433-F1
#
_entry.id   AF-A0A952B433-F1
#
_cell.length_a   1.000
_cell.length_b   1.000
_cell.length_c   1.000
_cell.angle_alpha   90.00
_cell.angle_beta   90.00
_cell.angle_gamma   90.00
#
_symmetry.space_group_name_H-M   'P 1'
#
loop_
_entity.id
_entity.type
_entity.pdbx_description
1 polymer ?
#
loop_
_entity_poly.entity_id
_entity_poly.type
_entity_poly.pdbx_seq_one_letter_code
_entity_poly.pdbx_strand_id
1 'polypeptide(L)'
;MQDSLSKADVNRIIKSTIPTVITHLLLPLTFFPFAFFVVPSFAAKARELGVGVSKSTVLVFNLSSFICQYWYLCILILGFAVTIDAVICFFLFRLKRKIVTQLWSGFVILTEAVFASLCVLVLLLSLQRMSNAPWLCPV
;
A
#
# COMPACT_ATOMS: atom_id res chain seq x y z
N MET A 1 36.57 -16.09 -6.42
CA MET A 1 35.89 -17.19 -5.71
C MET A 1 34.46 -17.23 -6.23
N GLN A 2 34.20 -18.06 -7.24
CA GLN A 2 32.87 -18.22 -7.84
C GLN A 2 32.11 -19.23 -6.98
N ASP A 3 31.25 -18.76 -6.08
CA ASP A 3 30.31 -19.63 -5.37
C ASP A 3 29.34 -20.21 -6.38
N SER A 4 29.58 -21.46 -6.79
CA SER A 4 28.59 -22.25 -7.51
C SER A 4 27.45 -22.55 -6.54
N LEU A 5 26.37 -21.77 -6.64
CA LEU A 5 25.18 -22.02 -5.85
C LEU A 5 24.63 -23.42 -6.16
N SER A 6 24.61 -24.29 -5.15
CA SER A 6 23.95 -25.58 -5.27
C SER A 6 22.46 -25.37 -5.56
N LYS A 7 21.86 -26.27 -6.36
CA LYS A 7 20.41 -26.27 -6.62
C LYS A 7 19.60 -26.30 -5.32
N ALA A 8 20.12 -26.95 -4.27
CA ALA A 8 19.48 -27.00 -2.96
C ALA A 8 19.43 -25.62 -2.28
N ASP A 9 20.48 -24.81 -2.40
CA ASP A 9 20.56 -23.47 -1.82
C ASP A 9 19.63 -22.49 -2.55
N VAL A 10 19.60 -22.56 -3.89
CA VAL A 10 18.67 -21.76 -4.71
C VAL A 10 17.23 -22.05 -4.31
N ASN A 11 16.87 -23.33 -4.19
CA ASN A 11 15.51 -23.73 -3.83
C ASN A 11 15.14 -23.26 -2.42
N ARG A 12 16.08 -23.29 -1.46
CA ARG A 12 15.86 -22.77 -0.11
C ARG A 12 15.65 -21.25 -0.10
N ILE A 13 16.42 -20.50 -0.88
CA ILE A 13 16.28 -19.04 -1.00
C ILE A 13 14.91 -18.70 -1.60
N ILE A 14 14.54 -19.34 -2.71
CA ILE A 14 13.23 -19.12 -3.36
C ILE A 14 12.08 -19.40 -2.39
N LYS A 15 12.13 -20.53 -1.66
CA LYS A 15 11.12 -20.89 -0.65
C LYS A 15 10.98 -19.86 0.47
N SER A 16 12.01 -19.05 0.73
CA SER A 16 11.98 -17.99 1.76
C SER A 16 11.58 -16.63 1.18
N THR A 17 11.99 -16.33 -0.06
CA THR A 17 11.68 -15.08 -0.76
C THR A 17 10.20 -14.96 -1.10
N ILE A 18 9.59 -16.01 -1.68
CA ILE A 18 8.18 -15.98 -2.12
C ILE A 18 7.22 -15.54 -1.00
N PRO A 19 7.18 -16.19 0.18
CA PRO A 19 6.25 -15.79 1.23
C PRO A 19 6.52 -14.39 1.78
N THR A 20 7.78 -13.96 1.81
CA THR A 20 8.17 -12.61 2.24
C THR A 20 7.59 -11.56 1.30
N VAL A 21 7.80 -11.72 -0.01
CA VAL A 21 7.28 -10.81 -1.05
C VAL A 21 5.75 -10.82 -1.08
N ILE A 22 5.12 -11.99 -0.91
CA ILE A 22 3.66 -12.07 -0.79
C ILE A 22 3.17 -11.24 0.40
N THR A 23 3.86 -11.30 1.53
CA THR A 23 3.49 -10.53 2.72
C THR A 23 3.57 -9.02 2.47
N HIS A 24 4.63 -8.55 1.82
CA HIS A 24 4.79 -7.15 1.40
C HIS A 24 3.76 -6.72 0.33
N LEU A 25 3.08 -7.66 -0.31
CA LEU A 25 2.08 -7.36 -1.33
C LEU A 25 0.65 -7.23 -0.78
N LEU A 26 0.36 -7.82 0.38
CA LEU A 26 -1.01 -7.89 0.91
C LEU A 26 -1.61 -6.50 1.12
N LEU A 27 -0.88 -5.59 1.78
CA LEU A 27 -1.35 -4.25 2.08
C LEU A 27 -1.53 -3.40 0.81
N PRO A 28 -0.54 -3.28 -0.09
CA PRO A 28 -0.73 -2.62 -1.37
C PRO A 28 -1.92 -3.17 -2.17
N LEU A 29 -2.10 -4.50 -2.21
CA LEU A 29 -3.22 -5.13 -2.91
C LEU A 29 -4.57 -4.77 -2.31
N THR A 30 -4.70 -4.64 -0.98
CA THR A 30 -5.94 -4.17 -0.35
C THR A 30 -6.21 -2.68 -0.59
N PHE A 31 -5.17 -1.89 -0.85
CA PHE A 31 -5.27 -0.47 -1.12
C PHE A 31 -5.88 -0.14 -2.48
N PHE A 32 -5.63 -0.97 -3.50
CA PHE A 32 -6.23 -0.79 -4.81
C PHE A 32 -7.77 -0.78 -4.75
N PRO A 33 -8.47 -1.85 -4.35
CA PRO A 33 -9.93 -1.85 -4.31
C PRO A 33 -10.48 -0.74 -3.39
N PHE A 34 -9.77 -0.43 -2.30
CA PHE A 34 -10.11 0.69 -1.45
C PHE A 34 -10.10 2.04 -2.22
N ALA A 35 -9.02 2.33 -2.95
CA ALA A 35 -8.89 3.55 -3.76
C ALA A 35 -9.82 3.59 -4.97
N PHE A 36 -10.19 2.45 -5.56
CA PHE A 36 -11.08 2.35 -6.72
C PHE A 36 -12.56 2.46 -6.38
N PHE A 37 -12.99 1.85 -5.27
CA PHE A 37 -14.42 1.70 -4.98
C PHE A 37 -14.87 2.55 -3.80
N VAL A 38 -14.05 2.69 -2.75
CA VAL A 38 -14.49 3.34 -1.52
C VAL A 38 -14.29 4.85 -1.59
N VAL A 39 -13.08 5.30 -1.93
CA VAL A 39 -12.74 6.74 -1.96
C VAL A 39 -13.59 7.54 -2.95
N PRO A 40 -13.87 7.09 -4.19
CA PRO A 40 -14.69 7.84 -5.12
C PRO A 40 -16.13 8.04 -4.64
N SER A 41 -16.73 7.05 -3.99
CA SER A 41 -18.07 7.18 -3.40
C SER A 41 -18.11 8.25 -2.31
N PHE A 42 -17.08 8.30 -1.45
CA PHE A 42 -16.94 9.37 -0.46
C PHE A 42 -16.76 10.75 -1.10
N ALA A 43 -15.94 10.85 -2.14
CA ALA A 43 -15.74 12.10 -2.87
C ALA A 43 -17.03 12.60 -3.54
N ALA A 44 -17.80 11.70 -4.14
CA ALA A 44 -19.09 12.01 -4.73
C ALA A 44 -20.07 12.53 -3.66
N LYS A 45 -20.15 11.86 -2.51
CA LYS A 45 -21.07 12.27 -1.44
C LYS A 45 -20.68 13.60 -0.80
N ALA A 46 -19.39 13.85 -0.60
CA ALA A 46 -18.90 15.13 -0.09
C ALA A 46 -19.26 16.30 -1.03
N ARG A 47 -19.19 16.09 -2.36
CA ARG A 47 -19.62 17.08 -3.37
C ARG A 47 -21.12 17.30 -3.37
N GLU A 48 -21.91 16.23 -3.30
CA GLU A 48 -23.39 16.29 -3.24
C GLU A 48 -23.87 17.10 -2.04
N LEU A 49 -23.23 16.92 -0.88
CA LEU A 49 -23.59 17.60 0.37
C LEU A 49 -23.00 19.02 0.49
N GLY A 50 -22.19 19.47 -0.48
CA GLY A 50 -21.54 20.79 -0.43
C GLY A 50 -20.59 20.98 0.75
N VAL A 51 -20.09 19.91 1.36
CA VAL A 51 -19.27 19.98 2.58
C VAL A 51 -17.83 20.32 2.21
N GLY A 52 -17.30 21.39 2.82
CA GLY A 52 -15.89 21.74 2.71
C GLY A 52 -14.98 20.64 3.25
N VAL A 53 -14.19 20.01 2.38
CA VAL A 53 -13.25 18.96 2.75
C VAL A 53 -11.89 19.51 3.17
N SER A 54 -11.19 18.82 4.06
CA SER A 54 -9.84 19.21 4.50
C SER A 54 -8.81 19.06 3.38
N LYS A 55 -7.68 19.78 3.44
CA LYS A 55 -6.58 19.62 2.46
C LYS A 55 -6.09 18.16 2.38
N SER A 56 -6.01 17.46 3.51
CA SER A 56 -5.62 16.06 3.56
C SER A 56 -6.63 15.14 2.87
N THR A 57 -7.93 15.41 3.03
CA THR A 57 -9.00 14.71 2.32
C THR A 57 -8.92 14.92 0.82
N VAL A 58 -8.67 16.17 0.39
CA VAL A 58 -8.47 16.50 -1.03
C VAL A 58 -7.29 15.75 -1.61
N LEU A 59 -6.20 15.61 -0.84
CA LEU A 59 -5.06 14.80 -1.26
C LEU A 59 -5.45 13.34 -1.49
N VAL A 60 -6.23 12.74 -0.60
CA VAL A 60 -6.72 11.35 -0.75
C VAL A 60 -7.67 11.21 -1.94
N PHE A 61 -8.57 12.18 -2.17
CA PHE A 61 -9.46 12.19 -3.34
C PHE A 61 -8.68 12.35 -4.65
N ASN A 62 -7.70 13.24 -4.69
CA ASN A 62 -6.84 13.43 -5.86
C ASN A 62 -5.99 12.19 -6.12
N LEU A 63 -5.45 11.56 -5.08
CA LEU A 63 -4.68 10.32 -5.19
C LEU A 63 -5.54 9.18 -5.71
N SER A 64 -6.77 9.02 -5.19
CA SER A 64 -7.73 8.05 -5.71
C SER A 64 -8.10 8.33 -7.16
N SER A 65 -8.39 9.59 -7.52
CA SER A 65 -8.66 9.97 -8.91
C SER A 65 -7.48 9.65 -9.84
N PHE A 66 -6.25 9.93 -9.39
CA PHE A 66 -5.03 9.60 -10.12
C PHE A 66 -4.89 8.08 -10.31
N ILE A 67 -5.09 7.29 -9.25
CA ILE A 67 -5.07 5.83 -9.30
C ILE A 67 -6.13 5.31 -10.28
N CYS A 68 -7.35 5.85 -10.24
CA CYS A 68 -8.43 5.46 -11.16
C CYS A 68 -8.09 5.79 -12.62
N GLN A 69 -7.54 6.98 -12.87
CA GLN A 69 -7.21 7.44 -14.22
C GLN A 69 -6.00 6.71 -14.81
N TYR A 70 -5.00 6.42 -13.98
CA TYR A 70 -3.71 5.86 -14.39
C TYR A 70 -3.48 4.45 -13.83
N TRP A 71 -4.55 3.68 -13.66
CA TRP A 71 -4.54 2.37 -13.00
C TRP A 71 -3.50 1.40 -13.55
N TYR A 72 -3.32 1.39 -14.87
CA TYR A 72 -2.35 0.55 -15.58
C TYR A 72 -0.90 0.94 -15.24
N LEU A 73 -0.60 2.24 -15.08
CA LEU A 73 0.71 2.70 -14.62
C LEU A 73 0.94 2.31 -13.16
N CYS A 74 -0.08 2.38 -12.31
CA CYS A 74 0.02 1.95 -10.92
C CYS A 74 0.35 0.46 -10.81
N ILE A 75 -0.28 -0.41 -11.62
CA ILE A 75 0.05 -1.84 -11.67
C ILE A 75 1.48 -2.04 -12.17
N LEU A 76 1.90 -1.31 -13.20
CA LEU A 76 3.27 -1.42 -13.74
C LEU A 76 4.32 -1.01 -12.70
N ILE A 77 4.12 0.11 -12.01
CA ILE A 77 5.00 0.58 -10.94
C ILE A 77 5.02 -0.41 -9.78
N LEU A 78 3.86 -0.95 -9.38
CA LEU A 78 3.78 -1.98 -8.34
C LEU A 78 4.54 -3.24 -8.75
N GLY A 79 4.38 -3.70 -10.00
CA GLY A 79 5.11 -4.86 -10.53
C GLY A 79 6.62 -4.65 -10.52
N PHE A 80 7.09 -3.45 -10.88
CA PHE A 80 8.50 -3.08 -10.76
C PHE A 80 8.97 -3.07 -9.30
N ALA A 81 8.20 -2.47 -8.39
CA ALA A 81 8.54 -2.41 -6.96
C ALA A 81 8.65 -3.82 -6.35
N VAL A 82 7.71 -4.71 -6.67
CA VAL A 82 7.72 -6.13 -6.25
C VAL A 82 8.93 -6.86 -6.80
N THR A 83 9.28 -6.62 -8.07
CA THR A 83 10.45 -7.24 -8.68
C THR A 83 11.73 -6.79 -7.97
N ILE A 84 11.86 -5.51 -7.67
CA ILE A 84 12.98 -4.95 -6.91
C ILE A 84 13.01 -5.57 -5.50
N ASP A 85 11.89 -5.64 -4.81
CA ASP A 85 11.80 -6.23 -3.47
C ASP A 85 12.18 -7.72 -3.48
N ALA A 86 11.71 -8.48 -4.47
CA ALA A 86 12.08 -9.89 -4.65
C ALA A 86 13.59 -10.05 -4.90
N VAL A 87 14.19 -9.17 -5.70
CA VAL A 87 15.63 -9.16 -5.97
C VAL A 87 16.42 -8.82 -4.69
N ILE A 88 16.01 -7.80 -3.94
CA ILE A 88 16.64 -7.43 -2.66
C ILE A 88 16.54 -8.59 -1.67
N CYS A 89 15.35 -9.14 -1.47
CA CYS A 89 15.13 -10.30 -0.60
C CYS A 89 16.01 -11.49 -1.03
N PHE A 90 16.05 -11.81 -2.32
CA PHE A 90 16.90 -12.88 -2.86
C PHE A 90 18.38 -12.65 -2.52
N PHE A 91 18.91 -11.43 -2.73
CA PHE A 91 20.30 -11.10 -2.38
C PHE A 91 20.55 -11.16 -0.88
N LEU A 92 19.64 -10.65 -0.05
CA LEU A 92 19.78 -10.67 1.40
C LEU A 92 19.80 -12.11 1.96
N PHE A 93 18.91 -12.97 1.44
CA PHE A 93 18.90 -14.39 1.79
C PHE A 93 20.16 -15.12 1.30
N ARG A 94 20.64 -14.79 0.10
CA ARG A 94 21.90 -15.33 -0.44
C ARG A 94 23.09 -14.99 0.45
N LEU A 95 23.16 -13.76 0.95
CA LEU A 95 24.23 -13.31 1.86
C LEU A 95 24.10 -13.89 3.27
N LYS A 96 23.07 -14.72 3.55
CA LYS A 96 22.76 -15.33 4.86
C LYS A 96 22.68 -14.32 6.01
N ARG A 97 22.42 -13.04 5.71
CA ARG A 97 22.33 -11.95 6.70
C ARG A 97 20.92 -11.85 7.27
N LYS A 98 20.57 -12.79 8.15
CA LYS A 98 19.22 -12.89 8.76
C LYS A 98 18.71 -11.56 9.34
N ILE A 99 19.56 -10.84 10.08
CA ILE A 99 19.20 -9.56 10.72
C ILE A 99 18.83 -8.52 9.67
N VAL A 100 19.61 -8.41 8.58
CA VAL A 100 19.37 -7.41 7.54
C VAL A 100 18.09 -7.73 6.77
N THR A 101 17.81 -9.02 6.51
CA THR A 101 16.53 -9.44 5.92
C THR A 101 15.34 -9.08 6.80
N GLN A 102 15.44 -9.31 8.12
CA GLN A 102 14.39 -8.95 9.06
C GLN A 102 14.19 -7.44 9.16
N LEU A 103 15.26 -6.65 9.17
CA LEU A 103 15.20 -5.19 9.17
C LEU A 103 14.55 -4.67 7.87
N TRP A 104 14.91 -5.23 6.72
CA TRP A 104 14.29 -4.87 5.44
C TRP A 104 12.79 -5.16 5.44
N SER A 105 12.40 -6.39 5.82
CA SER A 105 10.99 -6.77 5.88
C SER A 105 10.20 -5.93 6.90
N GLY A 106 10.79 -5.70 8.08
CA GLY A 106 10.20 -4.83 9.09
C GLY A 106 10.03 -3.39 8.60
N PHE A 107 11.00 -2.86 7.86
CA PHE A 107 10.92 -1.53 7.25
C PHE A 107 9.80 -1.42 6.21
N VAL A 108 9.68 -2.41 5.32
CA VAL A 108 8.61 -2.47 4.31
C VAL A 108 7.24 -2.52 4.98
N ILE A 109 7.04 -3.45 5.92
CA ILE A 109 5.78 -3.60 6.67
C ILE A 109 5.44 -2.33 7.46
N LEU A 110 6.42 -1.71 8.13
CA LEU A 110 6.20 -0.48 8.88
C LEU A 110 5.76 0.67 7.95
N THR A 111 6.40 0.79 6.78
CA THR A 111 6.05 1.82 5.79
C THR A 111 4.61 1.64 5.30
N GLU A 112 4.22 0.40 5.00
CA GLU A 112 2.86 0.06 4.60
C GLU A 112 1.84 0.33 5.71
N ALA A 113 2.15 -0.04 6.95
CA ALA A 113 1.27 0.18 8.10
C ALA A 113 1.06 1.67 8.39
N VAL A 114 2.11 2.48 8.30
CA VAL A 114 2.02 3.94 8.45
C VAL A 114 1.16 4.54 7.34
N PHE A 115 1.38 4.13 6.09
CA PHE A 115 0.60 4.61 4.96
C PHE A 115 -0.89 4.24 5.09
N ALA A 116 -1.19 2.99 5.44
CA ALA A 116 -2.53 2.51 5.74
C ALA A 116 -3.23 3.33 6.83
N SER A 117 -2.55 3.51 7.96
CA SER A 117 -3.08 4.25 9.11
C SER A 117 -3.40 5.70 8.75
N LEU A 118 -2.52 6.36 7.99
CA LEU A 118 -2.75 7.73 7.52
C LEU A 118 -3.97 7.83 6.60
N CYS A 119 -4.14 6.90 5.67
CA CYS A 119 -5.31 6.89 4.80
C CYS A 119 -6.61 6.72 5.58
N VAL A 120 -6.67 5.73 6.49
CA VAL A 120 -7.83 5.49 7.35
C VAL A 120 -8.16 6.71 8.21
N LEU A 121 -7.16 7.32 8.84
CA LEU A 121 -7.34 8.50 9.68
C LEU A 121 -7.90 9.68 8.88
N VAL A 122 -7.41 9.92 7.66
CA VAL A 122 -7.95 10.97 6.79
C VAL A 122 -9.42 10.70 6.44
N LEU A 123 -9.80 9.44 6.18
CA LEU A 123 -11.19 9.09 5.87
C LEU A 123 -12.11 9.26 7.08
N LEU A 124 -11.69 8.79 8.26
CA LEU A 124 -12.47 8.95 9.49
C LEU A 124 -12.69 10.42 9.83
N LEU A 125 -11.66 11.26 9.70
CA LEU A 125 -11.79 12.71 9.87
C LEU A 125 -12.72 13.35 8.84
N SER A 126 -12.73 12.83 7.61
CA SER A 126 -13.65 13.29 6.57
C SER A 126 -15.09 12.90 6.88
N LEU A 127 -15.31 11.66 7.32
CA LEU A 127 -16.59 11.12 7.79
C LEU A 127 -17.17 11.93 8.94
N GLN A 128 -16.38 12.19 9.98
CA GLN A 128 -16.81 12.96 11.14
C GLN A 128 -17.18 14.40 10.77
N ARG A 129 -16.47 15.02 9.80
CA ARG A 129 -16.84 16.35 9.29
C ARG A 129 -18.15 16.33 8.51
N MET A 130 -18.38 15.28 7.71
CA MET A 130 -19.65 15.12 7.01
C MET A 130 -20.80 14.87 7.99
N SER A 131 -20.63 14.04 9.02
CA SER A 131 -21.67 13.78 10.02
C SER A 131 -22.04 15.00 10.87
N ASN A 132 -21.08 15.89 11.12
CA ASN A 132 -21.29 17.11 11.90
C ASN A 132 -21.69 18.31 11.04
N ALA A 133 -21.95 18.12 9.74
CA ALA A 133 -22.41 19.21 8.88
C ALA A 133 -23.83 19.64 9.31
N PRO A 134 -24.06 20.94 9.59
CA PRO A 134 -25.26 21.43 10.29
C PRO A 134 -26.58 21.24 9.54
N TRP A 135 -26.53 20.77 8.29
CA TRP A 135 -27.67 20.52 7.39
C TRP A 135 -28.06 19.03 7.30
N LEU A 136 -27.27 18.11 7.86
CA LEU A 136 -27.67 16.73 8.05
C LEU A 136 -28.39 16.64 9.39
N CYS A 137 -29.72 16.48 9.36
CA CYS A 137 -30.49 16.21 10.57
C CYS A 137 -29.84 15.04 11.33
N PRO A 138 -29.61 15.14 12.65
CA PRO A 138 -29.20 13.98 13.44
C PRO A 138 -30.31 12.93 13.32
N VAL A 139 -29.94 11.73 12.86
CA VAL A 139 -30.82 10.54 12.89
C VAL A 139 -30.65 9.87 14.24
#